data_AF-A0A443QUQ7-F1
#
_entry.id   AF-A0A443QUQ7-F1
#
_cell.length_a   1.000
_cell.length_b   1.000
_cell.length_c   1.000
_cell.angle_alpha   90.00
_cell.angle_beta   90.00
_cell.angle_gamma   90.00
#
_symmetry.space_group_name_H-M   'P 1'
#
loop_
_entity.id
_entity.type
_entity.pdbx_description
1 polymer ?
#
loop_
_entity_poly.entity_id
_entity_poly.type
_entity_poly.pdbx_seq_one_letter_code
_entity_poly.pdbx_strand_id
1 'polypeptide(L)'
;MAVKFVRTSARSIIPRKATDGSVGFDLFSIQNKVVKAGCTALISTGIKMQIPSPFFGKIEGRSGLAYRCNIHVGGGVIDRDYRGEIQVILVNAGDIDFQGDFLNNILLLIIF
;
A
#
# COMPACT_ATOMS: atom_id res chain seq x y z
N MET A 1 -1.81 -15.51 -16.04
CA MET A 1 -0.56 -15.18 -15.31
C MET A 1 -0.93 -14.43 -14.05
N ALA A 2 -0.40 -14.83 -12.89
CA ALA A 2 -0.73 -14.23 -11.60
C ALA A 2 0.41 -13.33 -11.10
N VAL A 3 0.05 -12.33 -10.28
CA VAL A 3 1.02 -11.47 -9.60
C VAL A 3 1.71 -12.28 -8.52
N LYS A 4 3.04 -12.16 -8.44
CA LYS A 4 3.85 -12.89 -7.46
C LYS A 4 4.37 -11.91 -6.42
N PHE A 5 4.25 -12.29 -5.16
CA PHE A 5 4.79 -11.54 -4.03
C PHE A 5 5.88 -12.34 -3.32
N VAL A 6 6.92 -11.66 -2.84
CA VAL A 6 8.01 -12.24 -2.06
C VAL A 6 8.21 -11.41 -0.81
N ARG A 7 8.33 -12.08 0.35
CA ARG A 7 8.64 -11.41 1.62
C ARG A 7 10.12 -11.03 1.65
N THR A 8 10.42 -9.84 2.17
CA THR A 8 11.78 -9.38 2.48
C THR A 8 12.03 -9.29 3.98
N SER A 9 11.01 -9.49 4.81
CA SER A 9 11.09 -9.49 6.27
C SER A 9 10.22 -10.61 6.88
N ALA A 10 10.56 -11.04 8.09
CA ALA A 10 9.75 -11.98 8.85
C ALA A 10 8.37 -11.39 9.24
N ARG A 11 8.29 -10.06 9.36
CA ARG A 11 7.05 -9.33 9.70
C ARG A 11 6.11 -9.11 8.52
N SER A 12 6.57 -9.37 7.30
CA SER A 12 5.79 -9.08 6.08
C SER A 12 4.56 -9.97 5.98
N ILE A 13 3.44 -9.40 5.55
CA ILE A 13 2.22 -10.15 5.24
C ILE A 13 2.10 -10.19 3.71
N ILE A 14 1.85 -11.39 3.16
CA ILE A 14 1.62 -11.52 1.70
C ILE A 14 0.24 -10.94 1.37
N PRO A 15 0.15 -9.99 0.43
CA PRO A 15 -1.11 -9.39 0.03
C PRO A 15 -2.10 -10.43 -0.46
N ARG A 16 -3.37 -10.22 -0.11
CA ARG A 16 -4.49 -11.04 -0.55
C ARG A 16 -5.62 -10.13 -0.99
N LYS A 17 -6.47 -10.65 -1.87
CA LYS A 17 -7.76 -10.05 -2.14
C LYS A 17 -8.69 -10.35 -0.96
N ALA A 18 -9.47 -9.37 -0.54
CA ALA A 18 -10.46 -9.56 0.52
C ALA A 18 -11.61 -10.45 0.06
N THR A 19 -12.01 -10.33 -1.21
CA THR A 19 -13.06 -11.12 -1.87
C THR A 19 -12.69 -11.39 -3.33
N ASP A 20 -13.36 -12.33 -3.99
CA ASP A 20 -13.11 -12.65 -5.40
C ASP A 20 -13.37 -11.45 -6.33
N GLY A 21 -14.34 -10.61 -5.99
CA GLY A 21 -14.66 -9.37 -6.71
C GLY A 21 -13.74 -8.18 -6.38
N SER A 22 -12.79 -8.33 -5.46
CA SER A 22 -11.87 -7.25 -5.09
C SER A 22 -10.92 -6.92 -6.24
N VAL A 23 -10.83 -5.63 -6.57
CA VAL A 23 -9.99 -5.11 -7.65
C VAL A 23 -8.50 -5.09 -7.28
N GLY A 24 -8.18 -4.97 -5.99
CA GLY A 24 -6.83 -4.84 -5.48
C GLY A 24 -6.47 -5.85 -4.38
N PHE A 25 -5.22 -5.82 -3.97
CA PHE A 25 -4.68 -6.58 -2.84
C PHE A 25 -4.45 -5.66 -1.65
N ASP A 26 -4.78 -6.11 -0.44
CA ASP A 26 -4.46 -5.34 0.76
C ASP A 26 -2.94 -5.38 1.03
N LEU A 27 -2.36 -4.21 1.27
CA LEU A 27 -0.98 -4.00 1.69
C LEU A 27 -0.92 -3.74 3.19
N PHE A 28 0.12 -4.29 3.82
CA PHE A 28 0.34 -4.25 5.25
C PHE A 28 1.69 -3.63 5.56
N SER A 29 1.76 -2.75 6.55
CA SER A 29 3.05 -2.25 7.03
C SER A 29 3.74 -3.26 7.93
N ILE A 30 5.07 -3.26 7.92
CA ILE A 30 5.90 -4.01 8.87
C ILE A 30 6.38 -3.16 10.05
N GLN A 31 5.94 -1.90 10.11
CA GLN A 31 6.36 -0.92 11.11
C GLN A 31 5.18 -0.17 11.71
N ASN A 32 5.29 0.15 13.00
CA ASN A 32 4.41 1.09 13.69
C ASN A 32 4.97 2.49 13.46
N LYS A 33 4.28 3.33 12.67
CA LYS A 33 4.77 4.65 12.31
C LYS A 33 3.67 5.69 12.42
N VAL A 34 3.88 6.75 13.18
CA VAL A 34 2.92 7.86 13.23
C VAL A 34 3.13 8.75 12.00
N VAL A 35 2.06 9.06 11.27
CA VAL A 35 2.08 10.09 10.22
C VAL A 35 1.54 11.37 10.83
N LYS A 36 2.44 12.30 11.14
CA LYS A 36 2.10 13.58 11.77
C LYS A 36 1.09 14.36 10.93
N ALA A 37 0.25 15.16 11.59
CA ALA A 37 -0.66 16.08 10.91
C ALA A 37 0.10 16.96 9.89
N GLY A 38 -0.47 17.15 8.70
CA GLY A 38 0.14 17.89 7.60
C GLY A 38 1.45 17.29 7.03
N CYS A 39 1.87 16.10 7.46
CA CYS A 39 3.14 15.49 7.06
C CYS A 39 2.95 14.31 6.12
N THR A 40 4.04 13.96 5.44
CA THR A 40 4.14 12.77 4.58
C THR A 40 5.08 11.74 5.20
N ALA A 41 4.74 10.46 5.08
CA ALA A 41 5.56 9.36 5.58
C ALA A 41 5.67 8.23 4.55
N LEU A 42 6.88 7.69 4.41
CA LEU A 42 7.11 6.44 3.68
C LEU A 42 6.89 5.23 4.60
N ILE A 43 6.03 4.31 4.17
CA ILE A 43 5.60 3.12 4.90
C ILE A 43 6.13 1.86 4.21
N SER A 44 6.98 1.11 4.91
CA SER A 44 7.52 -0.16 4.43
C SER A 44 6.52 -1.30 4.57
N THR A 45 6.37 -2.10 3.53
CA THR A 45 5.49 -3.29 3.52
C THR A 45 6.25 -4.61 3.68
N GLY A 46 7.59 -4.56 3.53
CA GLY A 46 8.44 -5.74 3.55
C GLY A 46 8.13 -6.74 2.44
N ILE A 47 7.53 -6.33 1.32
CA ILE A 47 7.28 -7.21 0.19
C ILE A 47 7.87 -6.65 -1.10
N LYS A 48 8.24 -7.56 -2.00
CA LYS A 48 8.54 -7.29 -3.40
C LYS A 48 7.46 -7.95 -4.24
N MET A 49 7.26 -7.45 -5.45
CA MET A 49 6.36 -8.11 -6.38
C MET A 49 6.88 -8.19 -7.81
N GLN A 50 6.25 -9.06 -8.58
CA GLN A 50 6.38 -9.12 -10.02
C GLN A 50 5.00 -9.04 -10.64
N ILE A 51 4.81 -8.05 -11.49
CA ILE A 51 3.58 -7.81 -12.24
C ILE A 51 3.72 -8.48 -13.63
N PRO A 52 2.71 -9.23 -14.10
CA PRO A 52 2.73 -9.78 -15.45
C PRO A 52 2.46 -8.71 -16.51
N SER A 53 3.02 -8.90 -17.71
CA SER A 53 2.71 -8.06 -18.88
C SER A 53 1.24 -8.21 -19.29
N PRO A 54 0.56 -7.16 -19.79
CA PRO A 54 1.04 -5.78 -20.05
C PRO A 54 0.88 -4.79 -18.88
N PHE A 55 0.60 -5.28 -17.68
CA PHE A 55 0.08 -4.48 -16.58
C PHE A 55 1.15 -3.72 -15.79
N PHE A 56 0.69 -2.70 -15.07
CA PHE A 56 1.45 -1.99 -14.05
C PHE A 56 0.69 -1.97 -12.71
N GLY A 57 1.39 -1.61 -11.63
CA GLY A 57 0.81 -1.52 -10.30
C GLY A 57 0.44 -0.09 -9.96
N LYS A 58 -0.65 0.10 -9.23
CA LYS A 58 -1.05 1.40 -8.69
C LYS A 58 -1.45 1.26 -7.22
N ILE A 59 -0.73 1.89 -6.32
CA ILE A 59 -1.13 1.99 -4.91
C ILE A 59 -2.24 3.02 -4.80
N GLU A 60 -3.34 2.64 -4.15
CA GLU A 60 -4.51 3.49 -3.94
C GLU A 60 -4.92 3.51 -2.47
N GLY A 61 -5.41 4.67 -2.03
CA GLY A 61 -5.95 4.83 -0.68
C GLY A 61 -7.30 4.15 -0.53
N ARG A 62 -7.60 3.65 0.67
CA ARG A 62 -8.98 3.24 1.00
C ARG A 62 -9.85 4.48 1.17
N SER A 63 -10.99 4.55 0.48
CA SER A 63 -11.92 5.69 0.56
C SER A 63 -12.33 6.05 2.00
N GLY A 64 -12.49 5.05 2.87
CA GLY A 64 -12.80 5.26 4.27
C GLY A 64 -11.71 6.01 5.05
N LEU A 65 -10.43 5.80 4.73
CA LEU A 65 -9.33 6.55 5.34
C LEU A 65 -9.25 7.97 4.79
N ALA A 66 -9.42 8.13 3.48
CA ALA A 66 -9.45 9.45 2.85
C ALA A 66 -10.56 10.32 3.44
N TYR A 67 -11.77 9.76 3.61
CA TYR A 67 -12.90 10.50 4.15
C TYR A 67 -12.81 10.76 5.66
N ARG A 68 -12.48 9.75 6.48
CA ARG A 68 -12.54 9.88 7.95
C ARG A 68 -11.29 10.46 8.58
N CYS A 69 -10.12 10.25 7.96
CA CYS A 69 -8.83 10.57 8.55
C CYS A 69 -8.00 11.52 7.66
N ASN A 70 -8.52 11.93 6.51
CA ASN A 70 -7.82 12.76 5.52
C ASN A 70 -6.44 12.18 5.11
N ILE A 71 -6.37 10.85 5.01
CA ILE A 71 -5.17 10.10 4.59
C ILE A 71 -5.25 9.75 3.11
N HIS A 72 -4.22 10.15 2.38
CA HIS A 72 -4.08 9.93 0.94
C HIS A 72 -2.81 9.14 0.62
N VAL A 73 -2.78 8.54 -0.57
CA VAL A 73 -1.57 7.93 -1.10
C VAL A 73 -0.85 8.92 -2.02
N GLY A 74 0.42 9.17 -1.75
CA GLY A 74 1.31 9.92 -2.65
C GLY A 74 1.89 9.03 -3.73
N GLY A 75 1.90 9.51 -4.98
CA GLY A 75 2.47 8.77 -6.11
C GLY A 75 1.78 7.42 -6.35
N GLY A 76 2.52 6.32 -6.21
CA GLY A 76 1.96 4.97 -6.20
C GLY A 76 1.97 4.22 -7.52
N VAL A 77 2.53 4.77 -8.60
CA VAL A 77 2.77 3.99 -9.83
C VAL A 77 3.95 3.04 -9.58
N ILE A 78 3.75 1.76 -9.88
CA ILE A 78 4.77 0.72 -9.75
C ILE A 78 5.00 0.10 -11.12
N ASP A 79 6.18 0.34 -11.67
CA ASP A 79 6.58 -0.25 -12.94
C ASP A 79 6.65 -1.77 -12.85
N ARG A 80 6.32 -2.42 -13.97
CA ARG A 80 6.28 -3.89 -14.06
C ARG A 80 7.63 -4.55 -13.79
N ASP A 81 8.73 -3.87 -14.11
CA ASP A 81 10.11 -4.33 -13.92
C ASP A 81 10.72 -3.86 -12.59
N TYR A 82 9.97 -3.12 -11.76
CA TYR A 82 10.40 -2.77 -10.41
C TYR A 82 10.60 -4.03 -9.56
N ARG A 83 11.76 -4.15 -8.89
CA ARG A 83 12.13 -5.28 -8.01
C ARG A 83 12.53 -4.84 -6.60
N GLY A 84 12.37 -3.55 -6.30
CA GLY A 84 12.53 -3.01 -4.95
C GLY A 84 11.36 -3.39 -4.05
N GLU A 85 11.50 -3.05 -2.77
CA GLU A 85 10.39 -3.20 -1.82
C GLU A 85 9.25 -2.27 -2.20
N ILE A 86 8.01 -2.77 -2.15
CA ILE A 86 6.84 -1.92 -2.32
C ILE A 86 6.69 -1.07 -1.06
N GLN A 87 6.83 0.24 -1.20
CA GLN A 87 6.63 1.17 -0.10
C GLN A 87 5.47 2.10 -0.44
N VAL A 88 4.69 2.45 0.58
CA VAL A 88 3.53 3.33 0.41
C VAL A 88 3.90 4.72 0.94
N ILE A 89 3.74 5.74 0.11
CA ILE A 89 3.83 7.12 0.56
C ILE A 89 2.44 7.50 1.08
N LEU A 90 2.32 7.74 2.38
CA LEU A 90 1.10 8.25 2.98
C LEU A 90 1.22 9.75 3.23
N VAL A 91 0.20 10.49 2.80
CA VAL A 91 0.06 11.92 3.03
C VAL A 91 -1.07 12.12 4.02
N ASN A 92 -0.76 12.67 5.19
CA ASN A 92 -1.78 13.08 6.15
C ASN A 92 -2.10 14.56 5.91
N ALA A 93 -3.23 14.81 5.23
CA ALA A 93 -3.72 16.15 4.99
C ALA A 93 -4.65 16.65 6.13
N GLY A 94 -4.83 15.84 7.18
CA GLY A 94 -5.58 16.20 8.37
C GLY A 94 -4.78 17.04 9.36
N ASP A 95 -5.48 17.48 10.38
CA ASP A 95 -5.00 18.28 11.52
C ASP A 95 -4.66 17.42 12.76
N ILE A 96 -4.89 16.11 12.69
CA ILE A 96 -4.61 15.15 13.76
C ILE A 96 -3.56 14.14 13.29
N ASP A 97 -2.65 13.77 14.20
CA ASP A 97 -1.68 12.70 13.98
C ASP A 97 -2.38 11.38 13.67
N PHE A 98 -2.01 10.76 12.54
CA PHE A 98 -2.53 9.45 12.18
C PHE A 98 -1.67 8.35 12.78
N GLN A 99 -2.25 7.66 13.76
CA GLN A 99 -1.72 6.46 14.40
C GLN A 99 -2.53 5.26 13.92
N GLY A 100 -2.37 4.93 12.64
CA GLY A 100 -3.09 3.81 12.04
C GLY A 100 -2.52 2.48 12.50
N ASP A 101 -3.40 1.51 12.74
CA ASP A 101 -3.00 0.10 12.69
C ASP A 101 -2.80 -0.26 11.22
N PHE A 102 -1.55 -0.15 10.77
CA PHE A 102 -1.16 -0.39 9.37
C PHE A 102 -1.27 -1.87 8.96
N LEU A 103 -1.80 -2.70 9.85
CA LEU A 103 -2.18 -4.08 9.57
C LEU A 103 -3.52 -4.20 8.82
N ASN A 104 -4.22 -3.12 8.44
CA ASN A 104 -5.57 -3.26 7.83
C ASN A 104 -5.95 -2.31 6.68
N ASN A 105 -5.06 -1.43 6.17
CA ASN A 105 -5.59 -0.15 5.64
C ASN A 105 -5.03 0.43 4.32
N ILE A 106 -4.28 -0.30 3.49
CA ILE A 106 -3.82 0.24 2.19
C ILE A 106 -4.12 -0.77 1.07
N LEU A 107 -4.59 -0.30 -0.09
CA LEU A 107 -4.89 -1.16 -1.25
C LEU A 107 -3.85 -0.97 -2.35
N LEU A 108 -3.41 -2.08 -2.95
CA LEU A 108 -2.71 -2.12 -4.23
C LEU A 108 -3.70 -2.50 -5.31
N LEU A 109 -4.03 -1.56 -6.19
CA LEU A 109 -4.73 -1.83 -7.43
C LEU A 109 -3.74 -2.27 -8.51
N ILE A 110 -4.12 -3.22 -9.36
CA ILE A 110 -3.34 -3.57 -10.55
C ILE A 110 -4.17 -3.13 -11.73
N ILE A 111 -3.60 -2.27 -12.57
CA ILE A 111 -4.33 -1.60 -13.65
C ILE A 111 -3.91 -2.21 -14.99
N PHE A 112 -4.91 -2.38 -15.86
CA PHE A 112 -4.85 -3.02 -17.16
C PHE A 112 -4.20 -2.14 -18.23
#